data_AF-A0A0B5AS90-F1
#
_entry.id   AF-A0A0B5AS90-F1
#
_cell.length_a   1.000
_cell.length_b   1.000
_cell.length_c   1.000
_cell.angle_alpha   90.00
_cell.angle_beta   90.00
_cell.angle_gamma   90.00
#
_symmetry.space_group_name_H-M   'P 1'
#
loop_
_entity.id
_entity.type
_entity.pdbx_description
1 polymer ?
#
loop_
_entity_poly.entity_id
_entity_poly.type
_entity_poly.pdbx_seq_one_letter_code
_entity_poly.pdbx_strand_id
1 'polypeptide(L)'
;MGNEFIVHTGSIIKEYLEEFGMSQKECAKRLGVSEKHFSNLLNGKSRLTEEIAIKLEKIIHDVPASYWLNYESKYREHLKREEMDSQTYSMEQLNNLSRRFKFSTIFNGLDWDLAKQANEMLKLLRISNFEQFDKVYSNFNIDFMEDGGETEAIAIWLNLAGEEVEIQNKDLSNKKYTKENLIESLDKFKLLALNNDYESSLKSARKLLNRLGIYLVFYNAIENSKVRGALTTYKNNPAIYLTGRFKSHDHVWFALIHEIGHLIKHYIPNEPIVTLEDELELDNTDAKEEEANEFARDFFINKFEYKEFVSLGKFDERSIHAFAKTQSVLPGIVVARLQHDGYIGFDKLNHLKNR
;
A
#
# COMPACT_ATOMS: atom_id res chain seq x y z
N MET A 1 -26.05 0.13 9.51
CA MET A 1 -26.64 1.02 8.50
C MET A 1 -28.11 0.67 8.44
N GLY A 2 -29.01 1.66 8.52
CA GLY A 2 -30.44 1.36 8.43
C GLY A 2 -30.72 0.61 7.12
N ASN A 3 -31.57 -0.40 7.14
CA ASN A 3 -32.11 -1.01 5.93
C ASN A 3 -32.83 0.10 5.16
N GLU A 4 -32.14 0.76 4.22
CA GLU A 4 -32.82 1.52 3.18
C GLU A 4 -33.63 0.49 2.39
N PHE A 5 -34.95 0.54 2.53
CA PHE A 5 -35.85 -0.25 1.71
C PHE A 5 -35.73 0.27 0.26
N ILE A 6 -34.85 -0.33 -0.52
CA ILE A 6 -34.69 0.00 -1.94
C ILE A 6 -35.81 -0.70 -2.71
N VAL A 7 -36.82 0.07 -3.11
CA VAL A 7 -37.92 -0.41 -3.96
C VAL A 7 -37.58 -0.24 -5.43
N HIS A 8 -38.10 -1.12 -6.30
CA HIS A 8 -37.89 -0.96 -7.73
C HIS A 8 -38.57 0.32 -8.25
N THR A 9 -37.92 1.03 -9.17
CA THR A 9 -38.39 2.32 -9.73
C THR A 9 -39.81 2.26 -10.24
N GLY A 10 -40.22 1.10 -10.76
CA GLY A 10 -41.59 0.83 -11.18
C GLY A 10 -42.67 1.02 -10.11
N SER A 11 -42.37 0.82 -8.82
CA SER A 11 -43.32 1.05 -7.71
C SER A 11 -43.54 2.53 -7.50
N ILE A 12 -42.46 3.30 -7.55
CA ILE A 12 -42.51 4.77 -7.46
C ILE A 12 -43.34 5.32 -8.63
N ILE A 13 -43.08 4.83 -9.85
CA ILE A 13 -43.89 5.24 -11.02
C ILE A 13 -45.38 4.89 -10.81
N LYS A 14 -45.71 3.74 -10.21
CA LYS A 14 -47.11 3.40 -9.89
C LYS A 14 -47.76 4.42 -8.94
N GLU A 15 -47.06 4.84 -7.90
CA GLU A 15 -47.56 5.83 -6.93
C GLU A 15 -47.86 7.17 -7.62
N TYR A 16 -46.97 7.64 -8.49
CA TYR A 16 -47.21 8.85 -9.29
C TYR A 16 -48.38 8.66 -10.27
N LEU A 17 -48.50 7.49 -10.92
CA LEU A 17 -49.65 7.24 -11.79
C LEU A 17 -50.98 7.27 -11.03
N GLU A 18 -51.01 6.77 -9.79
CA GLU A 18 -52.18 6.82 -8.92
C GLU A 18 -52.52 8.26 -8.52
N GLU A 19 -51.53 9.06 -8.13
CA GLU A 19 -51.71 10.48 -7.80
C GLU A 19 -52.27 11.28 -8.98
N PHE A 20 -51.78 11.02 -10.19
CA PHE A 20 -52.25 11.66 -11.42
C PHE A 20 -53.53 11.05 -12.00
N GLY A 21 -54.12 10.03 -11.34
CA GLY A 21 -55.32 9.34 -11.81
C GLY A 21 -55.16 8.64 -13.16
N MET A 22 -53.93 8.25 -13.52
CA MET A 22 -53.58 7.67 -14.81
C MET A 22 -53.44 6.15 -14.73
N SER A 23 -54.19 5.42 -15.55
CA SER A 23 -54.01 3.97 -15.63
C SER A 23 -52.69 3.58 -16.29
N GLN A 24 -52.13 2.41 -15.93
CA GLN A 24 -50.92 1.87 -16.57
C GLN A 24 -51.08 1.73 -18.09
N LYS A 25 -52.27 1.34 -18.54
CA LYS A 25 -52.63 1.22 -19.96
C LYS A 25 -52.56 2.56 -20.69
N GLU A 26 -53.12 3.61 -20.08
CA GLU A 26 -53.07 4.96 -20.63
C GLU A 26 -51.64 5.50 -20.68
N CYS A 27 -50.85 5.30 -19.61
CA CYS A 27 -49.45 5.71 -19.59
C CYS A 27 -48.62 4.99 -20.67
N ALA A 28 -48.78 3.66 -20.82
CA ALA A 28 -48.09 2.88 -21.85
C ALA A 28 -48.40 3.41 -23.27
N LYS A 29 -49.66 3.76 -23.53
CA LYS A 29 -50.08 4.37 -24.80
C LYS A 29 -49.41 5.72 -25.03
N ARG A 30 -49.33 6.59 -24.01
CA ARG A 30 -48.65 7.90 -24.10
C ARG A 30 -47.14 7.78 -24.30
N LEU A 31 -46.52 6.76 -23.71
CA LEU A 31 -45.11 6.43 -23.89
C LEU A 31 -44.80 5.81 -25.27
N GLY A 32 -45.81 5.35 -26.00
CA GLY A 32 -45.65 4.63 -27.25
C GLY A 32 -45.01 3.25 -27.08
N VAL A 33 -45.26 2.58 -25.95
CA VAL A 33 -44.77 1.22 -25.66
C VAL A 33 -45.94 0.26 -25.44
N SER A 34 -45.68 -1.05 -25.57
CA SER A 34 -46.72 -2.04 -25.27
C SER A 34 -47.08 -2.04 -23.77
N GLU A 35 -48.34 -2.30 -23.44
CA GLU A 35 -48.80 -2.46 -22.05
C GLU A 35 -47.99 -3.53 -21.31
N LYS A 36 -47.61 -4.62 -22.00
CA LYS A 36 -46.76 -5.69 -21.46
C LYS A 36 -45.36 -5.17 -21.09
N HIS A 37 -44.74 -4.37 -21.96
CA HIS A 37 -43.42 -3.81 -21.69
C HIS A 37 -43.45 -2.85 -20.50
N PHE A 38 -44.45 -1.95 -20.46
CA PHE A 38 -44.61 -1.03 -19.34
C PHE A 38 -44.91 -1.77 -18.03
N SER A 39 -45.78 -2.79 -18.06
CA SER A 39 -46.05 -3.63 -16.89
C SER A 39 -44.80 -4.34 -16.37
N ASN A 40 -43.95 -4.87 -17.25
CA ASN A 40 -42.67 -5.47 -16.83
C ASN A 40 -41.75 -4.45 -16.15
N LEU A 41 -41.71 -3.22 -16.64
CA LEU A 41 -40.94 -2.13 -16.03
C LEU A 41 -41.50 -1.77 -14.65
N LEU A 42 -42.81 -1.60 -14.57
CA LEU A 42 -43.51 -1.29 -13.33
C LEU A 42 -43.36 -2.36 -12.25
N ASN A 43 -43.02 -3.59 -12.62
CA ASN A 43 -42.77 -4.72 -11.71
C ASN A 43 -41.28 -5.07 -11.56
N GLY A 44 -40.37 -4.17 -11.98
CA GLY A 44 -38.92 -4.34 -11.83
C GLY A 44 -38.27 -5.39 -12.77
N LYS A 45 -39.05 -6.08 -13.60
CA LYS A 45 -38.61 -7.15 -14.51
C LYS A 45 -37.83 -6.62 -15.72
N SER A 46 -38.04 -5.37 -16.10
CA SER A 46 -37.25 -4.69 -17.13
C SER A 46 -36.72 -3.36 -16.62
N ARG A 47 -35.55 -2.96 -17.15
CA ARG A 47 -34.88 -1.71 -16.79
C ARG A 47 -35.65 -0.50 -17.32
N LEU A 48 -35.75 0.56 -16.51
CA LEU A 48 -36.14 1.88 -17.01
C LEU A 48 -34.98 2.45 -17.85
N THR A 49 -35.20 2.67 -19.14
CA THR A 49 -34.21 3.25 -20.04
C THR A 49 -34.30 4.78 -20.05
N GLU A 50 -33.24 5.41 -20.54
CA GLU A 50 -33.14 6.86 -20.73
C GLU A 50 -34.27 7.37 -21.64
N GLU A 51 -34.59 6.63 -22.71
CA GLU A 51 -35.69 6.96 -23.61
C GLU A 51 -37.05 7.00 -22.89
N ILE A 52 -37.34 5.98 -22.07
CA ILE A 52 -38.61 5.91 -21.33
C ILE A 52 -38.65 7.00 -20.25
N ALA A 53 -37.53 7.27 -19.57
CA ALA A 53 -37.46 8.33 -18.57
C ALA A 53 -37.73 9.72 -19.17
N ILE A 54 -37.13 10.04 -20.32
CA ILE A 54 -37.36 11.30 -21.06
C ILE A 54 -38.81 11.41 -21.54
N LYS A 55 -39.41 10.29 -21.97
CA LYS A 55 -40.84 10.29 -22.33
C LYS A 55 -41.75 10.42 -21.11
N LEU A 56 -41.40 9.82 -19.97
CA LEU A 56 -42.13 9.95 -18.70
C LEU A 56 -42.12 11.38 -18.18
N GLU A 57 -40.99 12.10 -18.29
CA GLU A 57 -40.89 13.52 -17.94
C GLU A 57 -41.90 14.38 -18.74
N LYS A 58 -42.17 14.02 -20.00
CA LYS A 58 -43.19 14.69 -20.82
C LYS A 58 -44.63 14.35 -20.41
N ILE A 59 -44.83 13.36 -19.55
CA ILE A 59 -46.16 12.91 -19.09
C ILE A 59 -46.39 13.36 -17.63
N ILE A 60 -45.36 13.26 -16.80
CA ILE A 60 -45.32 13.67 -15.39
C ILE A 60 -44.43 14.92 -15.33
N HIS A 61 -45.02 16.06 -15.66
CA HIS A 61 -44.30 17.31 -15.97
C HIS A 61 -43.45 17.88 -14.81
N ASP A 62 -43.75 17.50 -13.57
CA ASP A 62 -43.04 17.99 -12.38
C ASP A 62 -41.89 17.06 -11.94
N VAL A 63 -41.62 15.98 -12.68
CA VAL A 63 -40.56 15.01 -12.33
C VAL A 63 -39.59 14.81 -13.50
N PRO A 64 -38.33 15.28 -13.39
CA PRO A 64 -37.35 15.18 -14.47
C PRO A 64 -36.91 13.73 -14.71
N ALA A 65 -36.46 13.41 -15.93
CA ALA A 65 -35.93 12.11 -16.29
C ALA A 65 -34.79 11.63 -15.36
N SER A 66 -33.96 12.57 -14.91
CA SER A 66 -32.84 12.31 -13.99
C SER A 66 -33.29 11.75 -12.64
N TYR A 67 -34.47 12.15 -12.14
CA TYR A 67 -35.03 11.61 -10.91
C TYR A 67 -35.25 10.10 -11.05
N TRP A 68 -35.96 9.69 -12.11
CA TRP A 68 -36.27 8.28 -12.36
C TRP A 68 -35.02 7.44 -12.59
N LEU A 69 -34.06 7.97 -13.36
CA LEU A 69 -32.80 7.28 -13.65
C LEU A 69 -31.93 7.10 -12.41
N ASN A 70 -31.92 8.07 -11.48
CA ASN A 70 -31.19 7.96 -10.23
C ASN A 70 -31.76 6.84 -9.34
N TYR A 71 -33.08 6.72 -9.23
CA TYR A 71 -33.72 5.62 -8.51
C TYR A 71 -33.45 4.27 -9.18
N GLU A 72 -33.55 4.19 -10.51
CA GLU A 72 -33.25 2.97 -11.24
C GLU A 72 -31.80 2.53 -11.08
N SER A 73 -30.86 3.48 -11.11
CA SER A 73 -29.45 3.20 -10.87
C SER A 73 -29.24 2.56 -9.49
N LYS A 74 -29.80 3.17 -8.43
CA LYS A 74 -29.71 2.65 -7.06
C LYS A 74 -30.32 1.25 -6.92
N TYR A 75 -31.51 1.03 -7.50
CA TYR A 75 -32.16 -0.28 -7.46
C TYR A 75 -31.35 -1.35 -8.19
N ARG A 76 -30.82 -1.04 -9.37
CA ARG A 76 -30.01 -2.00 -10.14
C ARG A 76 -28.68 -2.30 -9.48
N GLU A 77 -28.04 -1.30 -8.89
CA GLU A 77 -26.84 -1.50 -8.06
C GLU A 77 -27.15 -2.45 -6.90
N HIS A 78 -28.24 -2.22 -6.16
CA HIS A 78 -28.67 -3.07 -5.05
C HIS A 78 -28.87 -4.52 -5.48
N LEU A 79 -29.66 -4.77 -6.53
CA LEU A 79 -29.88 -6.13 -7.05
C LEU A 79 -28.57 -6.80 -7.46
N LYS A 80 -27.65 -6.05 -8.08
CA LYS A 80 -26.37 -6.62 -8.52
C LYS A 80 -25.46 -6.94 -7.34
N ARG A 81 -25.46 -6.11 -6.29
CA ARG A 81 -24.78 -6.41 -5.02
C ARG A 81 -25.36 -7.66 -4.39
N GLU A 82 -26.69 -7.77 -4.26
CA GLU A 82 -27.33 -8.99 -3.72
C GLU A 82 -26.99 -10.24 -4.56
N GLU A 83 -26.97 -10.13 -5.88
CA GLU A 83 -26.57 -11.24 -6.76
C GLU A 83 -25.10 -11.64 -6.50
N MET A 84 -24.19 -10.68 -6.43
CA MET A 84 -22.77 -10.92 -6.16
C MET A 84 -22.54 -11.46 -4.73
N ASP A 85 -23.25 -10.94 -3.75
CA ASP A 85 -23.24 -11.41 -2.36
C ASP A 85 -23.87 -12.82 -2.26
N SER A 86 -24.85 -13.16 -3.11
CA SER A 86 -25.39 -14.53 -3.16
C SER A 86 -24.43 -15.54 -3.81
N GLN A 87 -23.47 -15.06 -4.61
CA GLN A 87 -22.37 -15.83 -5.19
C GLN A 87 -21.15 -15.91 -4.24
N THR A 88 -21.33 -15.60 -2.96
CA THR A 88 -20.26 -15.63 -1.94
C THR A 88 -19.56 -16.99 -1.89
N TYR A 89 -18.27 -16.93 -1.56
CA TYR A 89 -17.43 -18.07 -1.20
C TYR A 89 -18.15 -19.02 -0.21
N SER A 90 -18.12 -20.32 -0.48
CA SER A 90 -18.55 -21.33 0.49
C SER A 90 -17.75 -21.21 1.79
N MET A 91 -18.28 -21.73 2.90
CA MET A 91 -17.53 -21.74 4.17
C MET A 91 -16.17 -22.45 4.05
N GLU A 92 -16.06 -23.46 3.20
CA GLU A 92 -14.78 -24.13 2.93
C GLU A 92 -13.80 -23.19 2.20
N GLN A 93 -14.27 -22.49 1.17
CA GLN A 93 -13.47 -21.50 0.45
C GLN A 93 -13.02 -20.36 1.37
N LEU A 94 -13.93 -19.82 2.19
CA LEU A 94 -13.62 -18.78 3.17
C LEU A 94 -12.54 -19.23 4.17
N ASN A 95 -12.62 -20.47 4.66
CA ASN A 95 -11.59 -21.02 5.55
C ASN A 95 -10.24 -21.16 4.85
N ASN A 96 -10.20 -21.58 3.58
CA ASN A 96 -8.96 -21.67 2.82
C ASN A 96 -8.35 -20.28 2.56
N LEU A 97 -9.17 -19.31 2.18
CA LEU A 97 -8.76 -17.90 2.00
C LEU A 97 -8.26 -17.31 3.31
N SER A 98 -8.95 -17.57 4.42
CA SER A 98 -8.55 -17.11 5.75
C SER A 98 -7.17 -17.59 6.15
N ARG A 99 -6.80 -18.82 5.81
CA ARG A 99 -5.45 -19.36 6.06
C ARG A 99 -4.43 -18.73 5.11
N ARG A 100 -4.72 -18.73 3.81
CA ARG A 100 -3.83 -18.20 2.76
C ARG A 100 -3.45 -16.73 2.99
N PHE A 101 -4.43 -15.89 3.34
CA PHE A 101 -4.27 -14.44 3.53
C PHE A 101 -4.25 -14.01 5.01
N LYS A 102 -4.11 -14.96 5.93
CA LYS A 102 -3.93 -14.73 7.38
C LYS A 102 -4.97 -13.79 8.01
N PHE A 103 -6.26 -13.96 7.69
CA PHE A 103 -7.33 -13.05 8.16
C PHE A 103 -7.31 -12.85 9.67
N SER A 104 -7.06 -13.90 10.45
CA SER A 104 -7.00 -13.84 11.92
C SER A 104 -5.92 -12.89 12.45
N THR A 105 -4.82 -12.73 11.72
CA THR A 105 -3.71 -11.84 12.08
C THR A 105 -4.01 -10.42 11.62
N ILE A 106 -4.50 -10.26 10.39
CA ILE A 106 -4.72 -8.94 9.77
C ILE A 106 -5.93 -8.22 10.40
N PHE A 107 -7.00 -8.94 10.71
CA PHE A 107 -8.22 -8.41 11.30
C PHE A 107 -8.34 -8.73 12.79
N ASN A 108 -7.21 -8.96 13.46
CA ASN A 108 -7.19 -9.29 14.89
C ASN A 108 -7.88 -8.18 15.71
N GLY A 109 -8.70 -8.59 16.69
CA GLY A 109 -9.46 -7.69 17.55
C GLY A 109 -10.75 -7.13 16.92
N LEU A 110 -11.07 -7.52 15.69
CA LEU A 110 -12.32 -7.15 15.02
C LEU A 110 -13.31 -8.33 15.07
N ASP A 111 -14.51 -8.08 15.59
CA ASP A 111 -15.60 -9.07 15.66
C ASP A 111 -16.32 -9.19 14.31
N TRP A 112 -15.57 -9.60 13.28
CA TRP A 112 -16.04 -9.74 11.90
C TRP A 112 -16.08 -11.22 11.51
N ASP A 113 -17.16 -11.62 10.84
CA ASP A 113 -17.23 -12.95 10.23
C ASP A 113 -16.27 -13.08 9.03
N LEU A 114 -16.05 -14.32 8.58
CA LEU A 114 -15.11 -14.62 7.49
C LEU A 114 -15.52 -13.96 6.16
N ALA A 115 -16.81 -13.77 5.90
CA ALA A 115 -17.29 -13.16 4.67
C ALA A 115 -16.93 -11.67 4.63
N LYS A 116 -17.11 -10.98 5.77
CA LYS A 116 -16.69 -9.59 5.93
C LYS A 116 -15.17 -9.46 5.84
N GLN A 117 -14.42 -10.33 6.51
CA GLN A 117 -12.95 -10.34 6.40
C GLN A 117 -12.47 -10.55 4.97
N ALA A 118 -13.10 -11.46 4.22
CA ALA A 118 -12.80 -11.68 2.81
C ALA A 118 -13.04 -10.41 1.98
N ASN A 119 -14.18 -9.74 2.17
CA ASN A 119 -14.50 -8.50 1.46
C ASN A 119 -13.53 -7.36 1.80
N GLU A 120 -13.16 -7.19 3.06
CA GLU A 120 -12.18 -6.18 3.47
C GLU A 120 -10.77 -6.52 2.97
N MET A 121 -10.41 -7.80 2.89
CA MET A 121 -9.14 -8.23 2.28
C MET A 121 -9.10 -7.92 0.78
N LEU A 122 -10.18 -8.13 0.04
CA LEU A 122 -10.26 -7.76 -1.38
C LEU A 122 -10.05 -6.25 -1.58
N LYS A 123 -10.62 -5.41 -0.70
CA LYS A 123 -10.40 -3.95 -0.70
C LYS A 123 -8.96 -3.61 -0.38
N LEU A 124 -8.38 -4.23 0.65
CA LEU A 124 -6.98 -4.03 1.04
C LEU A 124 -6.02 -4.38 -0.10
N LEU A 125 -6.24 -5.53 -0.75
CA LEU A 125 -5.47 -6.00 -1.90
C LEU A 125 -5.85 -5.27 -3.21
N ARG A 126 -6.91 -4.45 -3.19
CA ARG A 126 -7.41 -3.71 -4.37
C ARG A 126 -7.69 -4.62 -5.58
N ILE A 127 -8.23 -5.80 -5.32
CA ILE A 127 -8.63 -6.80 -6.34
C ILE A 127 -10.14 -7.06 -6.25
N SER A 128 -10.76 -7.40 -7.38
CA SER A 128 -12.20 -7.67 -7.44
C SER A 128 -12.59 -9.07 -6.98
N ASN A 129 -11.64 -10.01 -6.98
CA ASN A 129 -11.79 -11.38 -6.48
C ASN A 129 -10.39 -12.00 -6.26
N PHE A 130 -10.31 -13.05 -5.44
CA PHE A 130 -9.03 -13.68 -5.08
C PHE A 130 -8.36 -14.41 -6.24
N GLU A 131 -9.09 -14.81 -7.27
CA GLU A 131 -8.55 -15.43 -8.49
C GLU A 131 -7.68 -14.47 -9.31
N GLN A 132 -7.77 -13.15 -9.08
CA GLN A 132 -6.87 -12.18 -9.70
C GLN A 132 -5.56 -11.98 -8.94
N PHE A 133 -5.42 -12.50 -7.72
CA PHE A 133 -4.27 -12.22 -6.86
C PHE A 133 -2.94 -12.52 -7.58
N ASP A 134 -2.79 -13.74 -8.09
CA ASP A 134 -1.54 -14.18 -8.72
C ASP A 134 -1.21 -13.36 -9.98
N LYS A 135 -2.22 -12.85 -10.71
CA LYS A 135 -2.01 -12.03 -11.92
C LYS A 135 -1.63 -10.59 -11.62
N VAL A 136 -2.19 -10.03 -10.55
CA VAL A 136 -1.93 -8.63 -10.14
C VAL A 136 -0.57 -8.53 -9.48
N TYR A 137 -0.19 -9.57 -8.73
CA TYR A 137 1.01 -9.59 -7.92
C TYR A 137 2.13 -10.50 -8.46
N SER A 138 1.98 -11.03 -9.69
CA SER A 138 3.03 -11.80 -10.38
C SER A 138 4.32 -11.01 -10.62
N ASN A 139 4.20 -9.68 -10.71
CA ASN A 139 5.31 -8.80 -11.03
C ASN A 139 6.14 -8.40 -9.82
N PHE A 140 5.84 -8.92 -8.63
CA PHE A 140 6.76 -8.82 -7.49
C PHE A 140 8.04 -9.63 -7.71
N ASN A 141 8.44 -9.91 -8.95
CA ASN A 141 9.53 -10.76 -9.41
C ASN A 141 9.52 -12.20 -8.84
N ILE A 142 9.87 -13.12 -9.71
CA ILE A 142 9.77 -14.57 -9.51
C ILE A 142 10.90 -15.08 -8.60
N ASP A 143 11.93 -14.27 -8.35
CA ASP A 143 13.10 -14.62 -7.53
C ASP A 143 12.79 -14.64 -6.00
N PHE A 144 11.67 -14.04 -5.58
CA PHE A 144 11.20 -14.01 -4.18
C PHE A 144 10.82 -15.41 -3.64
N MET A 145 10.63 -16.39 -4.54
CA MET A 145 10.25 -17.76 -4.20
C MET A 145 11.43 -18.63 -3.73
N GLU A 146 12.69 -18.29 -4.08
CA GLU A 146 13.85 -19.08 -3.64
C GLU A 146 14.28 -18.73 -2.20
N ASP A 147 14.06 -17.48 -1.76
CA ASP A 147 14.54 -16.95 -0.47
C ASP A 147 13.44 -16.74 0.60
N GLY A 148 12.22 -17.24 0.39
CA GLY A 148 11.32 -17.64 1.50
C GLY A 148 10.34 -16.60 2.08
N GLY A 149 10.02 -15.52 1.36
CA GLY A 149 8.86 -14.66 1.69
C GLY A 149 7.58 -15.11 0.98
N GLU A 150 6.44 -15.11 1.66
CA GLU A 150 5.13 -15.42 1.04
C GLU A 150 4.59 -14.20 0.26
N THR A 151 4.29 -14.36 -1.02
CA THR A 151 3.77 -13.29 -1.90
C THR A 151 2.54 -12.60 -1.30
N GLU A 152 1.62 -13.37 -0.71
CA GLU A 152 0.46 -12.86 0.01
C GLU A 152 0.86 -11.94 1.17
N ALA A 153 1.84 -12.36 1.99
CA ALA A 153 2.29 -11.57 3.13
C ALA A 153 2.97 -10.27 2.68
N ILE A 154 3.77 -10.31 1.61
CA ILE A 154 4.40 -9.12 1.01
C ILE A 154 3.34 -8.16 0.47
N ALA A 155 2.39 -8.67 -0.33
CA ALA A 155 1.32 -7.87 -0.91
C ALA A 155 0.45 -7.21 0.18
N ILE A 156 0.07 -7.96 1.21
CA ILE A 156 -0.70 -7.42 2.34
C ILE A 156 0.11 -6.33 3.06
N TRP A 157 1.41 -6.57 3.33
CA TRP A 157 2.27 -5.59 4.00
C TRP A 157 2.40 -4.29 3.21
N LEU A 158 2.62 -4.37 1.90
CA LEU A 158 2.73 -3.20 1.02
C LEU A 158 1.45 -2.35 1.04
N ASN A 159 0.28 -3.01 0.95
CA ASN A 159 -0.99 -2.28 0.97
C ASN A 159 -1.27 -1.65 2.35
N LEU A 160 -1.02 -2.37 3.44
CA LEU A 160 -1.18 -1.83 4.80
C LEU A 160 -0.23 -0.64 5.06
N ALA A 161 1.03 -0.74 4.63
CA ALA A 161 1.96 0.39 4.68
C ALA A 161 1.47 1.57 3.82
N GLY A 162 0.82 1.29 2.69
CA GLY A 162 0.19 2.30 1.84
C GLY A 162 -0.95 3.06 2.53
N GLU A 163 -1.79 2.39 3.34
CA GLU A 163 -2.88 3.03 4.10
C GLU A 163 -2.35 3.97 5.21
N GLU A 164 -1.11 3.76 5.65
CA GLU A 164 -0.46 4.58 6.67
C GLU A 164 0.18 5.86 6.12
N VAL A 165 0.33 6.00 4.80
CA VAL A 165 1.05 7.13 4.19
C VAL A 165 0.52 8.48 4.67
N GLU A 166 -0.81 8.69 4.61
CA GLU A 166 -1.41 9.98 4.99
C GLU A 166 -1.44 10.21 6.50
N ILE A 167 -1.52 9.13 7.29
CA ILE A 167 -1.49 9.18 8.76
C ILE A 167 -0.10 9.62 9.24
N GLN A 168 0.93 9.02 8.64
CA GLN A 168 2.31 9.17 9.02
C GLN A 168 2.98 10.44 8.46
N ASN A 169 2.46 10.98 7.36
CA ASN A 169 3.03 12.13 6.65
C ASN A 169 2.08 13.33 6.68
N LYS A 170 2.37 14.31 7.56
CA LYS A 170 1.52 15.49 7.77
C LYS A 170 1.58 16.55 6.67
N ASP A 171 2.64 16.54 5.86
CA ASP A 171 2.88 17.53 4.80
C ASP A 171 2.95 16.80 3.46
N LEU A 172 1.79 16.34 3.00
CA LEU A 172 1.58 15.82 1.64
C LEU A 172 1.43 16.97 0.64
N SER A 173 2.16 18.09 0.83
CA SER A 173 2.13 19.14 -0.17
C SER A 173 2.47 18.53 -1.54
N ASN A 174 1.85 19.06 -2.61
CA ASN A 174 2.09 18.62 -3.99
C ASN A 174 3.52 18.98 -4.48
N LYS A 175 4.52 18.79 -3.62
CA LYS A 175 5.93 18.86 -3.94
C LYS A 175 6.22 17.68 -4.84
N LYS A 176 6.68 18.01 -6.04
CA LYS A 176 7.08 17.05 -7.03
C LYS A 176 8.49 16.58 -6.67
N TYR A 177 8.66 15.26 -6.55
CA TYR A 177 9.98 14.66 -6.46
C TYR A 177 10.83 15.02 -7.67
N THR A 178 12.08 15.39 -7.43
CA THR A 178 13.15 15.42 -8.44
C THR A 178 14.38 14.75 -7.86
N LYS A 179 15.06 13.94 -8.69
CA LYS A 179 16.26 13.20 -8.29
C LYS A 179 17.38 14.16 -7.86
N GLU A 180 17.47 15.32 -8.51
CA GLU A 180 18.48 16.35 -8.25
C GLU A 180 18.34 16.93 -6.83
N ASN A 181 17.12 17.30 -6.41
CA ASN A 181 16.89 17.87 -5.08
C ASN A 181 17.18 16.87 -3.95
N LEU A 182 16.93 15.58 -4.21
CA LEU A 182 17.27 14.49 -3.28
C LEU A 182 18.79 14.36 -3.14
N ILE A 183 19.52 14.31 -4.27
CA ILE A 183 20.99 14.25 -4.29
C ILE A 183 21.60 15.45 -3.54
N GLU A 184 21.13 16.67 -3.81
CA GLU A 184 21.58 17.89 -3.12
C GLU A 184 21.27 17.91 -1.62
N SER A 185 20.38 17.04 -1.14
CA SER A 185 19.98 16.95 0.26
C SER A 185 20.61 15.76 1.00
N LEU A 186 21.41 14.91 0.34
CA LEU A 186 22.01 13.71 0.93
C LEU A 186 22.81 14.01 2.21
N ASP A 187 23.62 15.07 2.23
CA ASP A 187 24.41 15.45 3.41
C ASP A 187 23.53 15.75 4.64
N LYS A 188 22.31 16.26 4.43
CA LYS A 188 21.37 16.53 5.52
C LYS A 188 20.92 15.22 6.17
N PHE A 189 20.74 14.14 5.41
CA PHE A 189 20.41 12.83 5.99
C PHE A 189 21.56 12.31 6.85
N LYS A 190 22.82 12.53 6.43
CA LYS A 190 23.99 12.13 7.22
C LYS A 190 24.05 12.88 8.56
N LEU A 191 23.75 14.18 8.54
CA LEU A 191 23.61 14.99 9.76
C LEU A 191 22.47 14.53 10.67
N LEU A 192 21.33 14.12 10.11
CA LEU A 192 20.22 13.58 10.88
C LEU A 192 20.58 12.23 11.52
N ALA A 193 21.29 11.37 10.80
CA ALA A 193 21.76 10.08 11.29
C ALA A 193 22.83 10.19 12.40
N LEU A 194 23.41 11.37 12.63
CA LEU A 194 24.30 11.62 13.76
C LEU A 194 23.56 11.81 15.09
N ASN A 195 22.25 12.08 15.06
CA ASN A 195 21.45 12.12 16.27
C ASN A 195 21.25 10.69 16.79
N ASN A 196 21.73 10.41 18.01
CA ASN A 196 21.64 9.10 18.62
C ASN A 196 20.20 8.75 19.06
N ASP A 197 19.31 9.72 19.24
CA ASP A 197 17.88 9.47 19.40
C ASP A 197 17.28 9.04 18.04
N TYR A 198 17.17 7.72 17.85
CA TYR A 198 16.76 7.17 16.56
C TYR A 198 15.34 7.62 16.19
N GLU A 199 14.37 7.63 17.11
CA GLU A 199 13.00 8.05 16.82
C GLU A 199 12.94 9.50 16.33
N SER A 200 13.65 10.39 17.02
CA SER A 200 13.73 11.81 16.65
C SER A 200 14.47 12.02 15.33
N SER A 201 15.53 11.24 15.09
CA SER A 201 16.29 11.26 13.84
C SER A 201 15.43 10.84 12.64
N LEU A 202 14.65 9.75 12.76
CA LEU A 202 13.78 9.24 11.70
C LEU A 202 12.57 10.14 11.46
N LYS A 203 12.01 10.74 12.53
CA LYS A 203 10.96 11.75 12.40
C LYS A 203 11.45 12.97 11.62
N SER A 204 12.71 13.36 11.82
CA SER A 204 13.34 14.45 11.07
C SER A 204 13.63 14.05 9.62
N ALA A 205 14.07 12.81 9.38
CA ALA A 205 14.27 12.25 8.05
C ALA A 205 12.97 12.26 7.24
N ARG A 206 11.87 11.79 7.84
CA ARG A 206 10.53 11.85 7.23
C ARG A 206 10.13 13.28 6.84
N LYS A 207 10.33 14.25 7.73
CA LYS A 207 10.03 15.66 7.42
C LYS A 207 10.86 16.18 6.23
N LEU A 208 12.12 15.79 6.13
CA LEU A 208 12.98 16.15 5.01
C LEU A 208 12.49 15.50 3.71
N LEU A 209 12.20 14.19 3.74
CA LEU A 209 11.65 13.45 2.60
C LEU A 209 10.33 14.06 2.10
N ASN A 210 9.42 14.42 3.01
CA ASN A 210 8.14 15.04 2.63
C ASN A 210 8.35 16.37 1.88
N ARG A 211 9.34 17.18 2.29
CA ARG A 211 9.69 18.42 1.57
C ARG A 211 10.28 18.17 0.18
N LEU A 212 10.86 16.99 -0.03
CA LEU A 212 11.41 16.53 -1.30
C LEU A 212 10.36 15.78 -2.15
N GLY A 213 9.11 15.68 -1.69
CA GLY A 213 8.06 14.95 -2.40
C GLY A 213 8.19 13.44 -2.29
N ILE A 214 8.82 12.93 -1.22
CA ILE A 214 9.01 11.50 -0.95
C ILE A 214 8.33 11.17 0.38
N TYR A 215 7.54 10.10 0.43
CA TYR A 215 6.88 9.69 1.67
C TYR A 215 7.64 8.59 2.37
N LEU A 216 7.69 8.63 3.70
CA LEU A 216 8.31 7.58 4.51
C LEU A 216 7.30 7.01 5.51
N VAL A 217 7.11 5.70 5.48
CA VAL A 217 6.24 4.96 6.39
C VAL A 217 7.05 3.89 7.11
N PHE A 218 6.81 3.75 8.42
CA PHE A 218 7.23 2.56 9.15
C PHE A 218 6.00 1.71 9.45
N TYR A 219 6.03 0.44 9.05
CA TYR A 219 4.95 -0.50 9.33
C TYR A 219 5.52 -1.82 9.83
N ASN A 220 4.89 -2.41 10.85
CA ASN A 220 5.39 -3.67 11.40
C ASN A 220 5.31 -4.76 10.33
N ALA A 221 6.37 -5.57 10.19
CA ALA A 221 6.32 -6.63 9.20
C ALA A 221 5.39 -7.76 9.61
N ILE A 222 4.77 -8.34 8.60
CA ILE A 222 3.83 -9.45 8.72
C ILE A 222 4.63 -10.75 8.83
N GLU A 223 4.07 -11.74 9.52
CA GLU A 223 4.63 -13.07 9.57
C GLU A 223 4.86 -13.64 8.16
N ASN A 224 6.01 -14.25 7.93
CA ASN A 224 6.48 -14.78 6.63
C ASN A 224 6.57 -13.76 5.48
N SER A 225 6.49 -12.44 5.73
CA SER A 225 6.76 -11.48 4.66
C SER A 225 8.24 -11.37 4.34
N LYS A 226 9.12 -11.56 5.34
CA LYS A 226 10.58 -11.32 5.28
C LYS A 226 11.00 -9.94 4.74
N VAL A 227 10.06 -9.04 4.50
CA VAL A 227 10.35 -7.70 3.98
C VAL A 227 11.16 -6.92 4.99
N ARG A 228 12.18 -6.20 4.52
CA ARG A 228 12.87 -5.17 5.31
C ARG A 228 12.40 -3.77 4.92
N GLY A 229 12.20 -3.56 3.63
CA GLY A 229 11.76 -2.30 3.07
C GLY A 229 11.16 -2.47 1.69
N ALA A 230 10.58 -1.40 1.19
CA ALA A 230 10.14 -1.31 -0.18
C ALA A 230 10.15 0.14 -0.66
N LEU A 231 10.51 0.31 -1.93
CA LEU A 231 10.32 1.53 -2.68
C LEU A 231 9.14 1.35 -3.63
N THR A 232 8.17 2.25 -3.56
CA THR A 232 6.99 2.21 -4.43
C THR A 232 6.51 3.62 -4.79
N THR A 233 5.34 3.74 -5.41
CA THR A 233 4.69 5.00 -5.72
C THR A 233 3.38 5.09 -4.96
N TYR A 234 3.21 6.16 -4.19
CA TYR A 234 1.93 6.53 -3.60
C TYR A 234 1.36 7.73 -4.35
N LYS A 235 0.22 7.52 -5.02
CA LYS A 235 -0.38 8.49 -5.95
C LYS A 235 0.61 8.88 -7.05
N ASN A 236 1.24 10.04 -6.95
CA ASN A 236 2.17 10.57 -7.96
C ASN A 236 3.61 10.75 -7.44
N ASN A 237 3.88 10.34 -6.21
CA ASN A 237 5.16 10.57 -5.53
C ASN A 237 5.78 9.25 -5.06
N PRO A 238 7.12 9.14 -5.05
CA PRO A 238 7.79 8.00 -4.46
C PRO A 238 7.45 7.85 -2.98
N ALA A 239 7.34 6.61 -2.54
CA ALA A 239 7.09 6.26 -1.15
C ALA A 239 8.05 5.13 -0.74
N ILE A 240 8.72 5.32 0.39
CA ILE A 240 9.61 4.37 1.02
C ILE A 240 8.87 3.79 2.23
N TYR A 241 8.72 2.47 2.24
CA TYR A 241 8.16 1.72 3.35
C TYR A 241 9.29 0.96 4.02
N LEU A 242 9.36 1.05 5.32
CA LEU A 242 10.37 0.36 6.12
C LEU A 242 9.68 -0.46 7.19
N THR A 243 10.25 -1.61 7.51
CA THR A 243 9.69 -2.37 8.62
C THR A 243 10.05 -1.74 9.96
N GLY A 244 9.11 -1.77 10.90
CA GLY A 244 9.38 -1.35 12.29
C GLY A 244 10.33 -2.29 13.06
N ARG A 245 10.91 -3.30 12.41
CA ARG A 245 11.67 -4.39 13.05
C ARG A 245 13.10 -4.02 13.45
N PHE A 246 13.58 -2.83 13.08
CA PHE A 246 14.97 -2.47 13.33
C PHE A 246 15.26 -2.31 14.83
N LYS A 247 16.19 -3.13 15.32
CA LYS A 247 16.57 -3.20 16.74
C LYS A 247 17.67 -2.20 17.13
N SER A 248 18.22 -1.47 16.16
CA SER A 248 19.25 -0.46 16.41
C SER A 248 19.33 0.58 15.31
N HIS A 249 19.89 1.73 15.67
CA HIS A 249 20.03 2.92 14.84
C HIS A 249 20.75 2.65 13.50
N ASP A 250 21.82 1.86 13.53
CA ASP A 250 22.58 1.50 12.32
C ASP A 250 21.74 0.72 11.31
N HIS A 251 20.93 -0.25 11.75
CA HIS A 251 20.14 -1.07 10.82
C HIS A 251 19.02 -0.27 10.15
N VAL A 252 18.32 0.60 10.88
CA VAL A 252 17.23 1.41 10.31
C VAL A 252 17.75 2.46 9.35
N TRP A 253 18.85 3.11 9.69
CA TRP A 253 19.47 4.11 8.82
C TRP A 253 20.09 3.49 7.59
N PHE A 254 20.73 2.32 7.72
CA PHE A 254 21.18 1.57 6.54
C PHE A 254 20.00 1.23 5.62
N ALA A 255 18.91 0.70 6.17
CA ALA A 255 17.72 0.37 5.38
C ALA A 255 17.16 1.60 4.65
N LEU A 256 17.01 2.73 5.36
CA LEU A 256 16.52 3.96 4.75
C LEU A 256 17.41 4.46 3.61
N ILE A 257 18.74 4.47 3.81
CA ILE A 257 19.66 4.94 2.76
C ILE A 257 19.72 3.94 1.60
N HIS A 258 19.60 2.65 1.86
CA HIS A 258 19.48 1.61 0.83
C HIS A 258 18.25 1.86 -0.06
N GLU A 259 17.08 2.12 0.51
CA GLU A 259 15.86 2.48 -0.25
C GLU A 259 16.03 3.81 -1.01
N ILE A 260 16.75 4.78 -0.44
CA ILE A 260 17.14 6.01 -1.15
C ILE A 260 18.08 5.70 -2.33
N GLY A 261 18.95 4.70 -2.20
CA GLY A 261 19.78 4.17 -3.28
C GLY A 261 18.93 3.67 -4.44
N HIS A 262 17.93 2.81 -4.16
CA HIS A 262 16.94 2.40 -5.16
C HIS A 262 16.20 3.59 -5.75
N LEU A 263 15.81 4.58 -4.93
CA LEU A 263 15.10 5.77 -5.40
C LEU A 263 15.91 6.59 -6.41
N ILE A 264 17.22 6.68 -6.18
CA ILE A 264 18.13 7.42 -7.05
C ILE A 264 18.46 6.62 -8.31
N LYS A 265 18.68 5.32 -8.21
CA LYS A 265 19.28 4.51 -9.29
C LYS A 265 18.25 3.73 -10.12
N HIS A 266 17.15 3.29 -9.51
CA HIS A 266 16.29 2.24 -10.05
C HIS A 266 14.79 2.56 -10.06
N TYR A 267 14.37 3.71 -9.50
CA TYR A 267 12.96 4.07 -9.39
C TYR A 267 12.26 4.22 -10.73
N ILE A 268 11.20 3.44 -10.91
CA ILE A 268 10.24 3.57 -12.01
C ILE A 268 8.84 3.75 -11.38
N PRO A 269 8.09 4.81 -11.73
CA PRO A 269 6.77 5.04 -11.14
C PRO A 269 5.82 3.85 -11.32
N ASN A 270 5.17 3.44 -10.23
CA ASN A 270 4.25 2.31 -10.12
C ASN A 270 4.87 0.92 -10.29
N GLU A 271 6.21 0.80 -10.29
CA GLU A 271 6.92 -0.47 -10.22
C GLU A 271 7.57 -0.61 -8.83
N PRO A 272 6.96 -1.38 -7.91
CA PRO A 272 7.51 -1.55 -6.58
C PRO A 272 8.81 -2.36 -6.61
N ILE A 273 9.79 -1.94 -5.82
CA ILE A 273 10.99 -2.68 -5.47
C ILE A 273 10.82 -3.09 -4.00
N VAL A 274 11.00 -4.37 -3.69
CA VAL A 274 10.83 -4.91 -2.35
C VAL A 274 12.16 -5.53 -1.94
N THR A 275 12.70 -5.11 -0.80
CA THR A 275 13.96 -5.63 -0.27
C THR A 275 13.65 -6.62 0.86
N LEU A 276 14.20 -7.83 0.75
CA LEU A 276 14.02 -8.90 1.76
C LEU A 276 15.15 -8.92 2.81
N GLU A 277 14.93 -9.63 3.93
CA GLU A 277 15.89 -9.78 5.03
C GLU A 277 17.20 -10.46 4.57
N ASP A 278 17.13 -11.49 3.71
CA ASP A 278 18.28 -12.31 3.32
C ASP A 278 19.15 -11.69 2.19
N GLU A 279 18.61 -10.77 1.39
CA GLU A 279 19.30 -10.10 0.27
C GLU A 279 20.36 -9.07 0.71
N LEU A 280 20.37 -8.71 1.99
CA LEU A 280 21.35 -7.76 2.52
C LEU A 280 22.58 -8.44 3.08
N GLU A 281 22.53 -9.76 3.21
CA GLU A 281 23.58 -10.60 3.79
C GLU A 281 24.27 -11.50 2.73
N LEU A 282 23.79 -11.52 1.48
CA LEU A 282 24.28 -12.38 0.42
C LEU A 282 24.94 -11.59 -0.73
N ASP A 283 26.19 -11.91 -1.06
CA ASP A 283 26.96 -11.34 -2.20
C ASP A 283 26.48 -11.83 -3.59
N ASN A 284 25.31 -12.47 -3.68
CA ASN A 284 24.84 -13.17 -4.89
C ASN A 284 23.47 -12.66 -5.40
N THR A 285 23.14 -11.41 -5.09
CA THR A 285 21.86 -10.77 -5.38
C THR A 285 21.78 -10.15 -6.78
N ASP A 286 20.57 -9.76 -7.20
CA ASP A 286 20.34 -8.85 -8.33
C ASP A 286 21.33 -7.66 -8.28
N ALA A 287 21.85 -7.26 -9.44
CA ALA A 287 22.77 -6.13 -9.56
C ALA A 287 22.20 -4.83 -8.95
N LYS A 288 20.87 -4.67 -8.95
CA LYS A 288 20.22 -3.51 -8.32
C LYS A 288 20.38 -3.49 -6.80
N GLU A 289 20.26 -4.64 -6.14
CA GLU A 289 20.41 -4.75 -4.68
C GLU A 289 21.86 -4.46 -4.25
N GLU A 290 22.85 -4.97 -5.00
CA GLU A 290 24.26 -4.68 -4.69
C GLU A 290 24.58 -3.20 -4.94
N GLU A 291 24.03 -2.58 -5.98
CA GLU A 291 24.18 -1.14 -6.20
C GLU A 291 23.58 -0.28 -5.07
N ALA A 292 22.44 -0.68 -4.51
CA ALA A 292 21.80 -0.01 -3.38
C ALA A 292 22.56 -0.25 -2.06
N ASN A 293 23.05 -1.46 -1.85
CA ASN A 293 23.93 -1.82 -0.74
C ASN A 293 25.23 -1.03 -0.76
N GLU A 294 25.92 -0.98 -1.90
CA GLU A 294 27.13 -0.18 -2.09
C GLU A 294 26.85 1.31 -1.84
N PHE A 295 25.74 1.83 -2.36
CA PHE A 295 25.34 3.23 -2.13
C PHE A 295 25.17 3.54 -0.64
N ALA A 296 24.46 2.69 0.12
CA ALA A 296 24.24 2.89 1.55
C ALA A 296 25.53 2.77 2.37
N ARG A 297 26.37 1.79 2.03
CA ARG A 297 27.70 1.56 2.60
C ARG A 297 28.59 2.80 2.44
N ASP A 298 28.69 3.32 1.23
CA ASP A 298 29.60 4.42 0.87
C ASP A 298 29.07 5.79 1.31
N PHE A 299 27.75 5.95 1.43
CA PHE A 299 27.12 7.14 2.00
C PHE A 299 27.60 7.41 3.43
N PHE A 300 27.61 6.36 4.27
CA PHE A 300 28.03 6.49 5.66
C PHE A 300 29.55 6.56 5.80
N ILE A 301 30.28 5.65 5.16
CA ILE A 301 31.72 5.49 5.35
C ILE A 301 32.40 5.54 3.98
N ASN A 302 33.34 6.46 3.80
CA ASN A 302 34.09 6.57 2.56
C ASN A 302 34.85 5.25 2.28
N LYS A 303 34.67 4.71 1.07
CA LYS A 303 35.23 3.43 0.63
C LYS A 303 36.76 3.35 0.73
N PHE A 304 37.47 4.43 0.43
CA PHE A 304 38.94 4.44 0.46
C PHE A 304 39.45 4.54 1.90
N GLU A 305 38.89 5.46 2.69
CA GLU A 305 39.28 5.62 4.10
C GLU A 305 38.93 4.38 4.93
N TYR A 306 37.83 3.69 4.61
CA TYR A 306 37.48 2.42 5.24
C TYR A 306 38.52 1.33 4.94
N LYS A 307 38.94 1.20 3.68
CA LYS A 307 40.00 0.25 3.29
C LYS A 307 41.31 0.51 4.02
N GLU A 308 41.69 1.78 4.17
CA GLU A 308 42.85 2.17 4.95
C GLU A 308 42.67 1.80 6.43
N PHE A 309 41.53 2.13 7.03
CA PHE A 309 41.22 1.82 8.41
C PHE A 309 41.29 0.32 8.72
N VAL A 310 40.68 -0.53 7.89
CA VAL A 310 40.72 -2.00 8.10
C VAL A 310 42.11 -2.58 7.88
N SER A 311 42.92 -2.00 6.99
CA SER A 311 44.31 -2.45 6.76
C SER A 311 45.22 -2.28 7.98
N LEU A 312 44.88 -1.36 8.90
CA LEU A 312 45.60 -1.18 10.16
C LEU A 312 45.37 -2.33 11.14
N GLY A 313 44.30 -3.12 10.98
CA GLY A 313 43.98 -4.28 11.81
C GLY A 313 43.69 -3.97 13.29
N LYS A 314 43.32 -2.73 13.63
CA LYS A 314 43.05 -2.27 15.00
C LYS A 314 41.59 -1.87 15.18
N PHE A 315 40.81 -2.77 15.75
CA PHE A 315 39.36 -2.60 15.95
C PHE A 315 38.97 -2.43 17.42
N ASP A 316 39.82 -1.81 18.23
CA ASP A 316 39.47 -1.44 19.60
C ASP A 316 38.53 -0.22 19.62
N GLU A 317 37.82 -0.03 20.74
CA GLU A 317 36.82 1.03 20.92
C GLU A 317 37.39 2.43 20.62
N ARG A 318 38.65 2.73 21.01
CA ARG A 318 39.25 4.05 20.76
C ARG A 318 39.48 4.26 19.28
N SER A 319 39.99 3.25 18.58
CA SER A 319 40.22 3.30 17.13
C SER A 319 38.90 3.49 16.36
N ILE A 320 37.84 2.78 16.76
CA ILE A 320 36.51 2.91 16.16
C ILE A 320 35.91 4.30 16.40
N HIS A 321 35.98 4.83 17.62
CA HIS A 321 35.52 6.18 17.91
C HIS A 321 36.28 7.24 17.11
N ALA A 322 37.61 7.10 16.99
CA ALA A 322 38.44 8.00 16.22
C ALA A 322 38.04 7.99 14.74
N PHE A 323 37.85 6.81 14.15
CA PHE A 323 37.44 6.67 12.74
C PHE A 323 36.00 7.16 12.49
N ALA A 324 35.05 6.80 13.35
CA ALA A 324 33.67 7.28 13.25
C ALA A 324 33.59 8.82 13.23
N LYS A 325 34.45 9.48 14.01
CA LYS A 325 34.57 10.94 14.03
C LYS A 325 35.08 11.50 12.70
N THR A 326 36.03 10.86 12.02
CA THR A 326 36.49 11.33 10.69
C THR A 326 35.41 11.18 9.63
N GLN A 327 34.60 10.12 9.72
CA GLN A 327 33.49 9.87 8.80
C GLN A 327 32.24 10.71 9.09
N SER A 328 32.19 11.42 10.22
CA SER A 328 30.98 12.09 10.71
C SER A 328 29.79 11.13 10.82
N VAL A 329 30.01 9.98 11.48
CA VAL A 329 28.97 8.97 11.76
C VAL A 329 29.01 8.53 13.23
N LEU A 330 27.95 7.85 13.69
CA LEU A 330 27.97 7.21 15.00
C LEU A 330 28.88 5.98 15.01
N PRO A 331 29.61 5.70 16.11
CA PRO A 331 30.48 4.52 16.24
C PRO A 331 29.77 3.20 15.91
N GLY A 332 28.49 3.07 16.27
CA GLY A 332 27.68 1.89 15.97
C GLY A 332 27.55 1.58 14.47
N ILE A 333 27.64 2.59 13.59
CA ILE A 333 27.63 2.40 12.12
C ILE A 333 28.94 1.77 11.66
N VAL A 334 30.08 2.20 12.21
CA VAL A 334 31.39 1.57 11.94
C VAL A 334 31.42 0.14 12.46
N VAL A 335 30.91 -0.09 13.67
CA VAL A 335 30.80 -1.45 14.24
C VAL A 335 29.94 -2.34 13.33
N ALA A 336 28.78 -1.86 12.91
CA ALA A 336 27.89 -2.61 12.02
C ALA A 336 28.59 -2.99 10.71
N ARG A 337 29.34 -2.05 10.11
CA ARG A 337 30.10 -2.32 8.88
C ARG A 337 31.23 -3.34 9.08
N LEU A 338 31.99 -3.23 10.17
CA LEU A 338 33.04 -4.21 10.51
C LEU A 338 32.48 -5.61 10.81
N GLN A 339 31.31 -5.69 11.46
CA GLN A 339 30.61 -6.95 11.75
C GLN A 339 30.15 -7.62 10.45
N HIS A 340 29.48 -6.85 9.58
CA HIS A 340 29.02 -7.31 8.28
C HIS A 340 30.17 -7.85 7.42
N ASP A 341 31.28 -7.10 7.32
CA ASP A 341 32.44 -7.49 6.51
C ASP A 341 33.33 -8.56 7.19
N GLY A 342 32.93 -9.07 8.37
CA GLY A 342 33.61 -10.17 9.06
C GLY A 342 34.93 -9.83 9.76
N TYR A 343 35.27 -8.54 9.89
CA TYR A 343 36.48 -8.10 10.60
C TYR A 343 36.37 -8.25 12.12
N ILE A 344 35.16 -8.20 12.67
CA ILE A 344 34.86 -8.48 14.08
C ILE A 344 33.61 -9.37 14.18
N GLY A 345 33.48 -10.16 15.25
CA GLY A 345 32.28 -10.98 15.47
C GLY A 345 31.03 -10.16 15.82
N PHE A 346 29.85 -10.68 15.48
CA PHE A 346 28.56 -10.06 15.81
C PHE A 346 28.29 -9.93 17.32
N ASP A 347 29.04 -10.62 18.17
CA ASP A 347 28.99 -10.49 19.64
C ASP A 347 29.83 -9.32 20.17
N LYS A 348 30.73 -8.74 19.35
CA LYS A 348 31.69 -7.71 19.78
C LYS A 348 31.12 -6.29 19.68
N LEU A 349 31.46 -5.47 20.67
CA LEU A 349 31.25 -4.01 20.67
C LEU A 349 29.79 -3.55 20.47
N ASN A 350 28.82 -4.43 20.74
CA ASN A 350 27.41 -4.14 20.58
C ASN A 350 26.91 -3.01 21.50
N HIS A 351 27.62 -2.69 22.58
CA HIS A 351 27.31 -1.54 23.44
C HIS A 351 27.51 -0.20 22.73
N LEU A 352 28.26 -0.17 21.62
CA LEU A 352 28.41 1.01 20.76
C LEU A 352 27.26 1.16 19.75
N LYS A 353 26.43 0.12 19.56
CA LYS A 353 25.24 0.17 18.71
C LYS A 353 24.08 0.70 19.55
N ASN A 354 23.53 1.84 19.16
CA ASN A 354 22.42 2.43 19.91
C ASN A 354 21.13 1.65 19.62
N ARG A 355 20.46 1.15 20.66
CA ARG A 355 19.24 0.33 20.57
C ARG A 355 18.02 1.13 20.98
#